data_AF-A0A1F9SPH0-F1
#
_entry.id   AF-A0A1F9SPH0-F1
#
_cell.length_a   1.000
_cell.length_b   1.000
_cell.length_c   1.000
_cell.angle_alpha   90.00
_cell.angle_beta   90.00
_cell.angle_gamma   90.00
#
_symmetry.space_group_name_H-M   'P 1'
#
loop_
_entity.id
_entity.type
_entity.pdbx_description
1 polymer ?
#
loop_
_entity_poly.entity_id
_entity_poly.type
_entity_poly.pdbx_seq_one_letter_code
_entity_poly.pdbx_strand_id
1 'polypeptide(L)' 'MLYLYLDESGDLGFDFINKKPGHFFTICVLSVRGRDNDRALAKSVKEAVRRKLPASSLQNLKGMCCLRN' A
#
# COMPACT_ATOMS: atom_id res chain seq x y z
N MET A 1 15.64 -1.14 13.73
CA MET A 1 14.86 -2.07 12.88
C MET A 1 14.49 -1.33 11.60
N LEU A 2 14.61 -1.99 10.44
CA LEU A 2 14.25 -1.45 9.13
C LEU A 2 12.92 -2.10 8.72
N TYR A 3 11.95 -1.27 8.32
CA TYR A 3 10.64 -1.68 7.81
C TYR A 3 10.62 -1.41 6.31
N LEU A 4 10.21 -2.39 5.52
CA LEU A 4 10.16 -2.31 4.07
C LEU A 4 8.73 -2.58 3.62
N TYR A 5 8.11 -1.58 3.02
CA TYR A 5 6.79 -1.68 2.40
C TYR A 5 6.98 -1.84 0.90
N LEU A 6 6.32 -2.85 0.35
CA LEU A 6 6.32 -3.15 -1.08
C LEU A 6 4.89 -2.92 -1.58
N ASP A 7 4.76 -2.09 -2.60
CA ASP A 7 3.50 -1.90 -3.29
C ASP A 7 3.68 -2.22 -4.77
N GLU A 8 2.86 -3.14 -5.25
CA GLU A 8 2.78 -3.54 -6.65
C GLU A 8 1.95 -2.48 -7.41
N SER A 9 2.52 -1.28 -7.55
CA SER A 9 1.92 -0.23 -8.37
C SER A 9 2.38 -0.38 -9.82
N GLY A 10 1.82 -1.38 -10.50
CA GLY A 10 2.13 -1.63 -11.91
C GLY A 10 1.34 -2.77 -12.52
N ASP A 11 0.07 -2.53 -12.86
CA ASP A 11 -0.61 -3.36 -13.85
C ASP A 11 -0.21 -2.90 -15.26
N LEU A 12 0.99 -3.30 -15.70
CA LEU A 12 1.40 -3.27 -17.11
C LEU A 12 2.23 -4.50 -17.52
N GLY A 13 2.31 -5.55 -16.69
CA GLY A 13 3.28 -6.64 -16.91
C GLY A 13 2.82 -8.07 -16.63
N PHE A 14 1.71 -8.31 -15.92
CA PHE A 14 1.23 -9.67 -15.61
C PHE A 14 -0.23 -9.88 -15.99
N ASP A 15 -0.64 -9.29 -17.11
CA ASP A 15 -1.90 -9.69 -17.72
C ASP A 15 -1.66 -10.94 -18.58
N PHE A 16 -1.94 -12.12 -18.02
CA PHE A 16 -1.90 -13.39 -18.76
C PHE A 16 -3.00 -13.47 -19.84
N ILE A 17 -3.94 -12.53 -19.87
CA ILE A 17 -5.01 -12.44 -20.86
C ILE A 17 -4.53 -11.66 -22.10
N ASN A 18 -3.65 -10.67 -21.93
CA ASN A 18 -3.11 -9.87 -23.02
C ASN A 18 -1.89 -10.53 -23.70
N LYS A 19 -1.95 -10.69 -25.03
CA LYS A 19 -0.92 -11.36 -25.86
C LYS A 19 0.45 -10.66 -25.92
N LYS A 20 0.64 -9.52 -25.24
CA LYS A 20 1.90 -8.77 -25.15
C LYS A 20 2.11 -8.25 -23.71
N PRO A 21 2.64 -9.08 -22.80
CA PRO A 21 3.00 -8.59 -21.47
C PRO A 21 4.10 -7.52 -21.60
N GLY A 22 4.06 -6.50 -20.74
CA GLY A 22 5.12 -5.51 -20.67
C GLY A 22 6.44 -6.14 -20.25
N HIS A 23 7.56 -5.66 -20.81
CA HIS A 23 8.90 -6.15 -20.49
C HIS A 23 9.45 -5.67 -19.14
N PHE A 24 8.71 -4.79 -18.45
CA PHE A 24 9.17 -4.12 -17.24
C PHE A 24 8.17 -4.31 -16.11
N PHE A 25 8.71 -4.62 -14.93
CA PHE A 25 7.96 -4.75 -13.69
C PHE A 25 8.34 -3.59 -12.76
N THR A 26 7.36 -2.76 -12.43
CA THR A 26 7.56 -1.61 -11.55
C THR A 26 7.13 -1.98 -10.15
N ILE A 27 8.05 -1.85 -9.19
CA ILE A 27 7.76 -1.96 -7.76
C ILE A 27 7.98 -0.61 -7.09
N CYS A 28 7.05 -0.23 -6.23
CA CYS A 28 7.26 0.87 -5.30
C CYS A 28 7.80 0.30 -3.99
N VAL A 29 8.94 0.82 -3.55
CA VAL A 29 9.59 0.40 -2.31
C VAL A 29 9.67 1.60 -1.37
N LEU A 30 9.04 1.49 -0.21
CA LEU A 30 9.14 2.47 0.87
C LEU A 30 9.92 1.85 2.03
N SER A 31 11.08 2.42 2.33
CA SER A 31 11.92 1.99 3.45
C SER A 31 11.81 2.97 4.62
N VAL A 32 11.57 2.44 5.83
CA VAL A 32 11.42 3.23 7.06
C VAL A 32 12.35 2.68 8.12
N ARG A 33 13.21 3.53 8.66
CA ARG A 33 14.14 3.16 9.73
C ARG A 33 13.56 3.55 11.09
N GLY A 34 13.51 2.60 12.02
CA GLY A 34 13.09 2.83 13.40
C GLY A 34 11.61 2.62 13.63
N ARG A 35 11.27 2.11 14.82
CA ARG A 35 9.90 1.76 15.21
C ARG A 35 9.01 2.99 15.39
N ASP A 36 9.57 4.10 15.87
CA ASP A 36 8.80 5.33 16.09
C ASP A 36 8.36 5.96 14.76
N ASN A 37 9.24 5.94 13.77
CA ASN A 37 8.94 6.40 12.41
C ASN A 37 7.88 5.52 11.73
N ASP A 38 7.94 4.20 11.91
CA ASP A 38 6.93 3.27 11.43
C ASP A 38 5.54 3.55 12.03
N ARG A 39 5.48 3.77 13.35
CA ARG A 39 4.23 4.14 14.05
C ARG A 39 3.69 5.49 13.59
N ALA A 40 4.56 6.48 13.40
CA ALA A 40 4.18 7.80 12.91
C ALA A 40 3.58 7.70 11.50
N LEU A 41 4.21 6.93 10.61
CA LEU A 41 3.72 6.68 9.25
C LEU A 41 2.35 5.99 9.28
N ALA A 42 2.20 4.92 10.06
CA ALA A 42 0.92 4.21 10.16
C ALA A 42 -0.20 5.13 10.66
N LYS A 43 0.09 6.01 11.62
CA LYS A 43 -0.87 7.01 12.12
C LYS A 43 -1.25 8.02 11.03
N SER A 44 -0.27 8.58 10.33
CA SER A 44 -0.53 9.57 9.26
C SER A 44 -1.33 8.96 8.11
N VAL A 45 -1.04 7.72 7.73
CA VAL A 45 -1.79 7.00 6.68
C VAL A 45 -3.25 6.78 7.11
N LYS A 46 -3.50 6.32 8.34
CA LYS A 46 -4.87 6.17 8.87
C LYS A 46 -5.65 7.48 8.83
N GLU A 47 -5.03 8.58 9.25
CA GLU A 47 -5.66 9.89 9.23
C GLU A 47 -5.91 10.40 7.81
N ALA A 48 -4.95 10.24 6.90
CA ALA A 48 -5.08 10.62 5.50
C ALA A 48 -6.22 9.86 4.81
N VAL A 49 -6.28 8.54 5.01
CA VAL A 49 -7.35 7.68 4.49
C VAL A 49 -8.70 8.11 5.05
N ARG A 50 -8.82 8.33 6.37
CA ARG A 50 -10.07 8.79 7.00
C ARG A 50 -10.54 10.14 6.49
N ARG A 51 -9.62 11.07 6.18
CA ARG A 51 -9.97 12.40 5.66
C ARG A 51 -10.36 12.38 4.18
N LYS A 52 -9.73 11.51 3.37
CA LYS A 52 -9.87 11.53 1.91
C LYS A 52 -10.92 10.56 1.37
N LEU A 53 -11.23 9.47 2.09
CA LEU A 53 -12.14 8.45 1.62
C LEU A 53 -13.48 8.52 2.37
N PRO A 54 -14.63 8.42 1.67
CA PRO A 54 -15.93 8.38 2.31
C PRO A 54 -16.09 7.10 3.14
N ALA A 55 -16.94 7.16 4.17
CA ALA A 55 -17.14 6.06 5.11
C ALA A 55 -17.60 4.74 4.45
N SER A 56 -18.28 4.82 3.30
CA SER A 56 -18.69 3.67 2.49
C SER A 56 -17.51 2.97 1.79
N SER A 57 -16.46 3.71 1.40
CA SER A 57 -15.28 3.15 0.73
C SER A 57 -14.31 2.47 1.70
N LEU A 58 -14.36 2.82 2.99
CA LEU A 58 -13.52 2.22 4.03
C LEU A 58 -13.76 0.72 4.24
N GLN A 59 -14.95 0.21 3.92
CA GLN A 59 -15.29 -1.22 4.06
C GLN A 59 -14.62 -2.09 3.00
N ASN A 60 -14.24 -1.52 1.85
CA ASN A 60 -13.66 -2.22 0.72
C ASN A 60 -12.12 -2.21 0.70
N LEU A 61 -11.49 -1.46 1.62
CA LEU A 61 -10.05 -1.52 1.83
C LEU A 61 -9.69 -2.82 2.58
N LYS A 62 -9.56 -3.91 1.81
CA LYS A 62 -8.92 -5.16 2.28
C LYS A 62 -7.54 -4.81 2.83
N GLY A 63 -7.36 -4.98 4.14
CA GLY A 63 -6.10 -4.73 4.84
C GLY A 63 -6.23 -3.92 6.13
N MET A 64 -7.28 -3.12 6.31
CA MET A 64 -7.45 -2.33 7.56
C MET A 64 -7.89 -3.16 8.77
N CYS A 65 -8.27 -4.43 8.59
CA CYS A 65 -8.61 -5.33 9.70
C CYS A 65 -7.43 -5.56 10.65
N CYS A 66 -6.19 -5.54 10.13
CA CYS A 66 -4.98 -5.77 10.93
C CYS A 66 -4.49 -4.54 11.72
N LEU A 67 -5.18 -3.39 11.60
CA LEU A 67 -4.79 -2.14 12.25
C LEU A 67 -5.71 -1.75 13.42
N ARG A 68 -6.63 -2.66 13.81
CA ARG A 68 -7.44 -2.61 15.05
C ARG A 68 -6.79 -3.48 16.12
N ASN A 69 -5.70 -2.98 16.72
CA ASN A 69 -5.27 -3.32 18.07
C ASN A 69 -4.22 -2.29 18.50
#